data_AF-A0A8S2W5N0-F1
#
_entry.id   AF-A0A8S2W5N0-F1
#
_cell.length_a   1.000
_cell.length_b   1.000
_cell.length_c   1.000
_cell.angle_alpha   90.00
_cell.angle_beta   90.00
_cell.angle_gamma   90.00
#
_symmetry.space_group_name_H-M   'P 1'
#
loop_
_entity.id
_entity.type
_entity.pdbx_description
1 polymer ?
#
loop_
_entity_poly.entity_id
_entity_poly.type
_entity_poly.pdbx_seq_one_letter_code
_entity_poly.pdbx_strand_id
1 'polypeptide(L)'
;MTSLPAELRGQAVVPFSMVFYLDASDQILSQRLNKSRSNYNIENFHDYVDPVTQHYQDENKLVKVDASRGIDEVFKNICSALDKGLKSLNSPRTEVSSHSSERLSANQENLLKGKPILFVGGGPGSGKGTQCEKIIEKYGFTHLSAGDLIRAAVEGNSAKGKYFNEMMQQGKLISTEDILGLLKDAIFERAEEATGFLIDGFPRRIDQGKNYVFCGTSIQF
;
A
#
# COMPACT_ATOMS: atom_id res chain seq x y z
N MET A 1 20.70 -17.89 11.46
CA MET A 1 19.58 -16.95 11.23
C MET A 1 19.31 -16.22 12.54
N THR A 2 19.99 -15.11 12.76
CA THR A 2 19.84 -14.28 13.96
C THR A 2 18.52 -13.53 13.86
N SER A 3 17.58 -13.87 14.73
CA SER A 3 16.35 -13.10 14.92
C SER A 3 16.69 -11.69 15.38
N LEU A 4 16.07 -10.68 14.74
CA LEU A 4 16.18 -9.28 15.14
C LEU A 4 15.74 -9.09 16.60
N PRO A 5 16.46 -8.30 17.42
CA PRO A 5 16.12 -8.04 18.83
C PRO A 5 14.77 -7.33 19.01
N ALA A 6 14.10 -7.61 20.13
CA ALA A 6 12.78 -7.10 20.48
C ALA A 6 12.70 -5.56 20.67
N GLU A 7 13.85 -4.88 20.69
CA GLU A 7 14.00 -3.45 20.95
C GLU A 7 13.83 -2.58 19.68
N LEU A 8 13.62 -3.19 18.50
CA LEU A 8 13.41 -2.49 17.22
C LEU A 8 11.93 -2.22 16.87
N ARG A 9 11.04 -2.20 17.87
CA ARG A 9 9.66 -1.72 17.70
C ARG A 9 9.65 -0.19 17.84
N GLY A 10 10.13 0.46 16.79
CA GLY A 10 10.20 1.91 16.60
C GLY A 10 10.19 2.18 15.10
N GLN A 11 9.22 2.98 14.64
CA GLN A 11 8.73 2.95 13.28
C GLN A 11 9.60 3.80 12.34
N ALA A 12 10.38 3.14 11.49
CA ALA A 12 10.93 3.81 10.31
C ALA A 12 9.86 3.84 9.20
N VAL A 13 9.47 5.04 8.78
CA VAL A 13 8.47 5.30 7.74
C VAL A 13 9.10 5.15 6.36
N VAL A 14 8.49 4.37 5.48
CA VAL A 14 8.94 4.18 4.09
C VAL A 14 8.35 5.30 3.22
N PRO A 15 9.16 6.00 2.37
CA PRO A 15 8.66 7.09 1.55
C PRO A 15 7.61 6.62 0.54
N PHE A 16 6.58 7.44 0.34
CA PHE A 16 5.39 7.12 -0.45
C PHE A 16 5.30 7.97 -1.73
N SER A 17 5.04 7.35 -2.88
CA SER A 17 5.04 8.05 -4.17
C SER A 17 3.64 8.35 -4.76
N MET A 18 2.67 7.42 -4.69
CA MET A 18 1.33 7.62 -5.28
C MET A 18 0.30 6.58 -4.79
N VAL A 19 -0.96 6.98 -4.57
CA VAL A 19 -2.10 6.05 -4.33
C VAL A 19 -2.95 6.00 -5.59
N PHE A 20 -3.16 4.82 -6.16
CA PHE A 20 -4.27 4.58 -7.09
C PHE A 20 -5.50 4.12 -6.32
N TYR A 21 -6.65 4.69 -6.64
CA TYR A 21 -7.93 4.23 -6.13
C TYR A 21 -8.87 3.89 -7.28
N LEU A 22 -9.20 2.60 -7.40
CA LEU A 22 -10.16 2.11 -8.40
C LEU A 22 -11.58 2.36 -7.90
N ASP A 23 -12.19 3.40 -8.44
CA ASP A 23 -13.47 3.95 -8.03
C ASP A 23 -14.61 3.40 -8.89
N ALA A 24 -15.66 2.89 -8.26
CA ALA A 24 -16.87 2.44 -8.93
C ALA A 24 -18.04 2.52 -7.96
N SER A 25 -19.24 2.75 -8.48
CA SER A 25 -20.44 2.81 -7.63
C SER A 25 -20.74 1.48 -6.97
N ASP A 26 -21.40 1.52 -5.80
CA ASP A 26 -21.86 0.33 -5.09
C ASP A 26 -22.70 -0.60 -5.95
N GLN A 27 -23.50 -0.04 -6.86
CA GLN A 27 -24.28 -0.82 -7.81
C GLN A 27 -23.38 -1.66 -8.73
N ILE A 28 -22.30 -1.07 -9.25
CA ILE A 28 -21.34 -1.76 -10.13
C ILE A 28 -20.53 -2.78 -9.33
N LEU A 29 -20.06 -2.41 -8.15
CA LEU A 29 -19.30 -3.30 -7.27
C LEU A 29 -20.16 -4.53 -6.90
N SER A 30 -21.41 -4.30 -6.49
CA SER A 30 -22.37 -5.35 -6.13
C SER A 30 -22.66 -6.29 -7.30
N GLN A 31 -22.83 -5.77 -8.51
CA GLN A 31 -23.04 -6.58 -9.72
C GLN A 31 -21.86 -7.50 -10.04
N ARG A 32 -20.64 -7.07 -9.70
CA ARG A 32 -19.40 -7.83 -9.97
C ARG A 32 -19.05 -8.83 -8.86
N LEU A 33 -19.71 -8.74 -7.71
CA LEU A 33 -19.51 -9.67 -6.60
C LEU A 33 -20.44 -10.88 -6.74
N ASN A 34 -19.87 -12.09 -6.78
CA ASN A 34 -20.65 -13.32 -6.72
C ASN A 34 -21.36 -13.46 -5.36
N LYS A 35 -22.52 -14.15 -5.32
CA LYS A 35 -23.30 -14.43 -4.09
C LYS A 35 -22.51 -15.09 -2.94
N SER A 36 -21.37 -15.71 -3.22
CA SER A 36 -20.46 -16.28 -2.20
C SER A 36 -19.51 -15.26 -1.56
N ARG A 37 -19.41 -14.04 -2.11
CA ARG A 37 -18.62 -12.90 -1.58
C ARG A 37 -19.50 -11.76 -1.05
N SER A 38 -20.82 -11.94 -1.03
CA SER A 38 -21.81 -10.92 -0.62
C SER A 38 -21.79 -10.56 0.87
N ASN A 39 -20.98 -11.25 1.69
CA ASN A 39 -20.77 -10.88 3.09
C ASN A 39 -19.78 -9.70 3.26
N TYR A 40 -19.19 -9.18 2.17
CA TYR A 40 -18.50 -7.90 2.24
C TYR A 40 -19.54 -6.80 2.39
N ASN A 41 -19.64 -6.25 3.60
CA ASN A 41 -20.55 -5.16 3.90
C ASN A 41 -20.04 -3.88 3.21
N ILE A 42 -20.49 -3.65 1.97
CA ILE A 42 -20.17 -2.45 1.17
C ILE A 42 -20.53 -1.19 1.96
N GLU A 43 -21.59 -1.24 2.79
CA GLU A 43 -21.98 -0.13 3.66
C GLU A 43 -20.85 0.32 4.59
N ASN A 44 -20.11 -0.63 5.18
CA ASN A 44 -18.98 -0.31 6.07
C ASN A 44 -17.69 0.02 5.30
N PHE A 45 -17.62 -0.23 3.99
CA PHE A 45 -16.40 0.00 3.21
C PHE A 45 -16.09 1.49 3.09
N HIS A 46 -17.12 2.31 2.81
CA HIS A 46 -16.99 3.76 2.70
C HIS A 46 -16.53 4.42 4.00
N ASP A 47 -17.06 3.99 5.15
CA ASP A 47 -16.68 4.52 6.47
C ASP A 47 -15.17 4.45 6.75
N TYR A 48 -14.51 3.42 6.24
CA TYR A 48 -13.08 3.23 6.45
C TYR A 48 -12.22 3.82 5.33
N VAL A 49 -12.71 3.80 4.10
CA VAL A 49 -11.91 4.11 2.91
C VAL A 49 -12.09 5.54 2.43
N ASP A 50 -13.28 6.13 2.55
CA ASP A 50 -13.49 7.52 2.13
C ASP A 50 -12.57 8.48 2.88
N PRO A 51 -12.39 8.38 4.22
CA PRO A 51 -11.44 9.25 4.91
C PRO A 51 -9.99 9.06 4.42
N VAL A 52 -9.62 7.83 4.05
CA VAL A 52 -8.29 7.51 3.48
C VAL A 52 -8.12 8.23 2.15
N THR A 53 -9.06 8.04 1.23
CA THR A 53 -9.00 8.71 -0.07
C THR A 53 -9.02 10.22 0.06
N GLN A 54 -9.85 10.80 0.94
CA GLN A 54 -9.88 12.24 1.18
C GLN A 54 -8.52 12.75 1.65
N HIS A 55 -7.89 12.07 2.61
CA HIS A 55 -6.56 12.45 3.08
C HIS A 55 -5.50 12.45 1.98
N TYR A 56 -5.44 11.41 1.13
CA TYR A 56 -4.50 11.37 0.00
C TYR A 56 -4.85 12.38 -1.11
N GLN A 57 -6.12 12.74 -1.24
CA GLN A 57 -6.58 13.78 -2.16
C GLN A 57 -6.09 15.15 -1.70
N ASP A 58 -6.24 15.46 -0.41
CA ASP A 58 -5.78 16.72 0.20
C ASP A 58 -4.25 16.89 0.09
N GLU A 59 -3.51 15.77 0.09
CA GLU A 59 -2.06 15.75 -0.08
C GLU A 59 -1.58 15.70 -1.54
N ASN A 60 -2.47 15.78 -2.53
CA ASN A 60 -2.15 15.64 -3.96
C ASN A 60 -1.41 14.33 -4.31
N LYS A 61 -1.67 13.24 -3.57
CA LYS A 61 -1.07 11.91 -3.81
C LYS A 61 -2.06 10.88 -4.33
N LEU A 62 -3.35 11.20 -4.35
CA LEU A 62 -4.39 10.32 -4.85
C LEU A 62 -4.59 10.47 -6.37
N VAL A 63 -4.62 9.32 -7.04
CA VAL A 63 -5.12 9.17 -8.40
C VAL A 63 -6.36 8.28 -8.36
N LYS A 64 -7.53 8.89 -8.49
CA LYS A 64 -8.79 8.14 -8.67
C LYS A 64 -8.93 7.70 -10.13
N VAL A 65 -9.29 6.45 -10.34
CA VAL A 65 -9.48 5.85 -11.67
C VAL A 65 -10.86 5.24 -11.74
N ASP A 66 -11.66 5.67 -12.72
CA ASP A 66 -12.99 5.12 -12.99
C ASP A 66 -12.89 3.64 -13.39
N ALA A 67 -13.27 2.76 -12.47
CA ALA A 67 -13.27 1.31 -12.64
C ALA A 67 -14.60 0.77 -13.19
N SER A 68 -15.56 1.64 -13.57
CA SER A 68 -16.80 1.22 -14.26
C SER A 68 -16.55 0.75 -15.69
N ARG A 69 -15.41 1.14 -16.27
CA ARG A 69 -15.02 0.88 -17.66
C ARG A 69 -14.49 -0.53 -17.90
N GLY A 70 -14.21 -0.84 -19.16
CA GLY A 70 -13.57 -2.10 -19.56
C GLY A 70 -12.13 -2.19 -19.01
N ILE A 71 -11.67 -3.41 -18.72
CA ILE A 71 -10.38 -3.68 -18.07
C ILE A 71 -9.21 -2.94 -18.74
N ASP A 72 -9.15 -2.94 -20.07
CA ASP A 72 -8.04 -2.32 -20.81
C ASP A 72 -8.12 -0.79 -20.84
N GLU A 73 -9.33 -0.21 -20.79
CA GLU A 73 -9.51 1.23 -20.68
C GLU A 73 -9.07 1.73 -19.30
N VAL A 74 -9.47 1.02 -18.24
CA VAL A 74 -9.00 1.27 -16.87
C VAL A 74 -7.48 1.19 -16.81
N PHE A 75 -6.89 0.13 -17.40
CA PHE A 75 -5.45 -0.06 -17.41
C PHE A 75 -4.71 1.05 -18.16
N LYS A 76 -5.24 1.49 -19.31
CA LYS A 76 -4.70 2.61 -20.08
C LYS A 76 -4.68 3.91 -19.26
N ASN A 77 -5.73 4.17 -18.48
CA ASN A 77 -5.81 5.35 -17.61
C ASN A 77 -4.78 5.28 -16.47
N ILE A 78 -4.62 4.11 -15.85
CA ILE A 78 -3.56 3.87 -14.84
C ILE A 78 -2.18 4.15 -15.46
N CYS A 79 -1.91 3.58 -16.64
CA CYS A 79 -0.63 3.79 -17.32
C CYS A 79 -0.37 5.28 -17.58
N SER A 80 -1.37 6.02 -18.08
CA SER A 80 -1.21 7.45 -18.36
C SER A 80 -0.86 8.26 -17.11
N ALA A 81 -1.49 7.94 -15.98
CA ALA A 81 -1.20 8.60 -14.71
C ALA A 81 0.17 8.19 -14.14
N LEU A 82 0.49 6.89 -14.17
CA LEU A 82 1.75 6.37 -13.65
C LEU A 82 2.94 6.89 -14.47
N ASP A 83 2.86 6.88 -15.80
CA ASP A 83 3.93 7.39 -16.67
C ASP A 83 4.20 8.89 -16.43
N LYS A 84 3.16 9.67 -16.10
CA LYS A 84 3.31 11.08 -15.70
C LYS A 84 3.98 11.20 -14.33
N GLY A 85 3.57 10.40 -13.35
CA GLY A 85 4.13 10.38 -12.01
C GLY A 85 5.59 9.92 -11.96
N LEU A 86 5.95 8.89 -12.73
CA LEU A 86 7.34 8.40 -12.80
C LEU A 86 8.28 9.44 -13.42
N LYS A 87 7.82 10.23 -14.40
CA LYS A 87 8.61 11.33 -14.97
C LYS A 87 8.90 12.44 -13.96
N SER A 88 7.94 12.77 -13.09
CA SER A 88 8.15 13.80 -12.06
C SER A 88 9.07 13.32 -10.93
N LEU A 89 9.08 12.02 -10.61
CA LEU A 89 9.99 11.44 -9.61
C LEU A 89 11.46 11.48 -10.02
N ASN A 90 11.75 11.40 -11.33
CA ASN A 90 13.11 11.44 -11.86
C ASN A 90 13.66 12.86 -12.08
N SER A 91 12.90 13.90 -11.71
CA SER A 91 13.39 15.29 -11.74
C SER A 91 14.21 15.59 -10.48
N PRO A 92 15.30 16.38 -10.56
CA PRO A 92 16.15 16.67 -9.41
C PRO A 92 15.33 17.37 -8.31
N ARG A 93 15.18 16.70 -7.15
CA ARG A 93 14.55 17.28 -5.97
C ARG A 93 15.55 18.19 -5.25
N THR A 94 15.13 19.42 -4.94
CA THR A 94 15.83 20.33 -4.03
C THR A 94 15.88 19.71 -2.63
N GLU A 95 17.08 19.64 -2.05
CA GLU A 95 17.28 19.19 -0.67
C GLU A 95 16.53 20.10 0.30
N VAL A 96 15.72 19.51 1.20
CA VAL A 96 15.06 20.25 2.29
C VAL A 96 15.45 19.63 3.62
N SER A 97 15.75 20.53 4.56
CA SER A 97 16.43 20.33 5.84
C SER A 97 15.69 19.45 6.86
N SER A 98 16.50 18.86 7.75
CA SER A 98 16.18 17.98 8.87
C SER A 98 15.22 18.58 9.92
N HIS A 99 14.36 17.80 10.59
CA HIS A 99 14.64 17.20 11.92
C HIS A 99 13.61 16.13 12.39
N SER A 100 14.13 15.17 13.19
CA SER A 100 13.56 14.32 14.28
C SER A 100 12.29 13.46 14.13
N SER A 101 12.42 12.30 13.46
CA SER A 101 11.93 10.97 13.89
C SER A 101 12.82 9.91 13.22
N GLU A 102 12.86 8.67 13.72
CA GLU A 102 13.83 7.61 13.32
C GLU A 102 13.97 7.49 11.80
N ARG A 103 15.10 7.96 11.27
CA ARG A 103 15.40 7.95 9.84
C ARG A 103 15.80 6.55 9.41
N LEU A 104 15.46 6.19 8.17
CA LEU A 104 16.13 5.10 7.50
C LEU A 104 17.64 5.31 7.59
N SER A 105 18.41 4.23 7.79
CA SER A 105 19.86 4.34 7.67
C SER A 105 20.23 4.82 6.25
N ALA A 106 21.36 5.51 6.11
CA ALA A 106 21.82 5.99 4.79
C ALA A 106 21.88 4.87 3.74
N ASN A 107 22.20 3.64 4.16
CA ASN A 107 22.17 2.47 3.29
C ASN A 107 20.74 2.13 2.81
N GLN A 108 19.77 2.15 3.72
CA GLN A 108 18.35 1.92 3.40
C GLN A 108 17.77 3.01 2.50
N GLU A 109 18.14 4.27 2.73
CA GLU A 109 17.73 5.38 1.85
C GLU A 109 18.30 5.20 0.43
N ASN A 110 19.58 4.81 0.32
CA ASN A 110 20.19 4.53 -0.97
C ASN A 110 19.54 3.33 -1.68
N LEU A 111 19.14 2.29 -0.94
CA LEU A 111 18.48 1.11 -1.49
C LEU A 111 17.13 1.42 -2.14
N LEU A 112 16.40 2.39 -1.59
CA LEU A 112 15.09 2.81 -2.09
C LEU A 112 15.16 4.02 -3.03
N LYS A 113 16.35 4.60 -3.22
CA LYS A 113 16.53 5.79 -4.06
C LYS A 113 16.13 5.50 -5.50
N GLY A 114 15.19 6.31 -6.02
CA GLY A 114 14.67 6.17 -7.38
C GLY A 114 13.68 5.01 -7.58
N LYS A 115 13.32 4.26 -6.52
CA LYS A 115 12.35 3.16 -6.60
C LYS A 115 10.97 3.68 -6.20
N PRO A 116 9.98 3.75 -7.13
CA PRO A 116 8.64 4.20 -6.80
C PRO A 116 7.94 3.19 -5.90
N ILE A 117 7.16 3.69 -4.94
CA ILE A 117 6.30 2.86 -4.10
C ILE A 117 4.86 3.31 -4.33
N LEU A 118 4.08 2.40 -4.88
CA LEU A 118 2.72 2.63 -5.33
C LEU A 118 1.74 1.80 -4.49
N PHE A 119 0.63 2.41 -4.09
CA PHE A 119 -0.41 1.71 -3.36
C PHE A 119 -1.68 1.65 -4.19
N VAL A 120 -2.37 0.51 -4.17
CA VAL A 120 -3.59 0.29 -4.93
C VAL A 120 -4.74 -0.01 -3.98
N GLY A 121 -5.71 0.90 -3.97
CA GLY A 121 -6.97 0.80 -3.23
C GLY A 121 -8.19 0.67 -4.14
N GLY A 122 -9.34 0.37 -3.53
CA GLY A 122 -10.62 0.22 -4.22
C GLY A 122 -11.51 -0.86 -3.62
N GLY A 123 -12.82 -0.75 -3.84
CA GLY A 123 -13.83 -1.65 -3.27
C GLY A 123 -13.74 -3.11 -3.74
N PRO A 124 -14.28 -4.08 -2.99
CA PRO A 124 -14.44 -5.44 -3.48
C PRO A 124 -15.16 -5.44 -4.85
N GLY A 125 -14.63 -6.13 -5.86
CA GLY A 125 -15.19 -6.10 -7.22
C GLY A 125 -14.70 -4.96 -8.12
N SER A 126 -13.84 -4.05 -7.63
CA SER A 126 -13.30 -2.94 -8.45
C SER A 126 -12.25 -3.36 -9.48
N GLY A 127 -11.79 -4.62 -9.47
CA GLY A 127 -10.79 -5.12 -10.41
C GLY A 127 -9.33 -4.90 -10.03
N LYS A 128 -9.03 -4.53 -8.77
CA LYS A 128 -7.66 -4.29 -8.26
C LYS A 128 -6.67 -5.39 -8.64
N GLY A 129 -6.97 -6.66 -8.32
CA GLY A 129 -6.06 -7.77 -8.60
C GLY A 129 -5.66 -7.84 -10.08
N THR A 130 -6.64 -7.74 -10.98
CA THR A 130 -6.39 -7.70 -12.44
C THR A 130 -5.54 -6.51 -12.87
N GLN A 131 -5.78 -5.32 -12.30
CA GLN A 131 -4.97 -4.15 -12.61
C GLN A 131 -3.56 -4.25 -12.03
N CYS A 132 -3.40 -4.82 -10.83
CA CYS A 132 -2.11 -5.07 -10.21
C CYS A 132 -1.26 -6.01 -11.07
N GLU A 133 -1.83 -7.14 -11.53
CA GLU A 133 -1.16 -8.07 -12.45
C GLU A 133 -0.65 -7.37 -13.71
N LYS A 134 -1.50 -6.56 -14.37
CA LYS A 134 -1.11 -5.80 -15.55
C LYS A 134 -0.03 -4.74 -15.29
N ILE A 135 -0.06 -4.09 -14.12
CA ILE A 135 0.99 -3.12 -13.72
C ILE A 135 2.32 -3.86 -13.52
N ILE A 136 2.32 -5.00 -12.83
CA ILE A 136 3.52 -5.80 -12.58
C ILE A 136 4.13 -6.24 -13.92
N GLU A 137 3.31 -6.77 -14.83
CA GLU A 137 3.75 -7.23 -16.16
C GLU A 137 4.40 -6.10 -16.97
N LYS A 138 3.82 -4.90 -16.95
CA LYS A 138 4.29 -3.77 -17.76
C LYS A 138 5.50 -3.04 -17.15
N TYR A 139 5.52 -2.83 -15.84
CA TYR A 139 6.51 -1.98 -15.16
C TYR A 139 7.59 -2.76 -14.40
N GLY A 140 7.42 -4.08 -14.24
CA GLY A 140 8.37 -4.94 -13.52
C GLY A 140 8.41 -4.69 -12.02
N PHE A 141 7.39 -4.07 -11.44
CA PHE A 141 7.34 -3.77 -10.01
C PHE A 141 7.19 -5.02 -9.16
N THR A 142 7.81 -5.00 -7.98
CA THR A 142 7.65 -6.02 -6.96
C THR A 142 6.28 -5.87 -6.29
N HIS A 143 5.45 -6.89 -6.41
CA HIS A 143 4.13 -6.92 -5.78
C HIS A 143 4.20 -7.35 -4.31
N LEU A 144 3.60 -6.54 -3.44
CA LEU A 144 3.48 -6.80 -2.02
C LEU A 144 2.01 -6.68 -1.61
N SER A 145 1.36 -7.82 -1.34
CA SER A 145 0.00 -7.87 -0.82
C SER A 145 0.04 -7.95 0.70
N ALA A 146 -0.56 -6.98 1.38
CA ALA A 146 -0.61 -6.97 2.85
C ALA A 146 -1.25 -8.25 3.41
N GLY A 147 -2.27 -8.77 2.72
CA GLY A 147 -2.94 -10.02 3.10
C GLY A 147 -2.03 -11.25 2.97
N ASP A 148 -1.19 -11.31 1.94
CA ASP A 148 -0.25 -12.41 1.74
C ASP A 148 0.88 -12.37 2.76
N LEU A 149 1.40 -11.17 3.07
CA LEU A 149 2.41 -11.00 4.11
C LEU A 149 1.90 -11.45 5.49
N ILE A 150 0.65 -11.13 5.83
CA ILE A 150 0.00 -11.60 7.05
C ILE A 150 -0.11 -13.14 7.05
N ARG A 151 -0.60 -13.74 5.95
CA ARG A 151 -0.75 -15.20 5.84
C ARG A 151 0.59 -15.93 5.96
N ALA A 152 1.62 -15.44 5.28
CA ALA A 152 2.97 -15.99 5.37
C ALA A 152 3.52 -15.90 6.81
N ALA A 153 3.25 -14.79 7.51
CA ALA A 153 3.65 -14.64 8.91
C ALA A 153 2.92 -15.62 9.86
N VAL A 154 1.68 -16.01 9.55
CA VAL A 154 0.93 -17.05 10.28
C VAL A 154 1.56 -18.42 10.09
N GLU A 155 1.95 -18.78 8.86
CA GLU A 155 2.55 -20.08 8.53
C GLU A 155 3.88 -20.33 9.27
N GLY A 156 4.62 -19.27 9.58
CA GLY A 156 5.89 -19.34 10.30
C GLY A 156 5.81 -19.79 11.77
N ASN A 157 4.61 -20.01 12.34
CA ASN A 157 4.37 -20.49 13.71
C ASN A 157 5.06 -19.69 14.84
N SER A 158 5.49 -18.45 14.57
CA SER A 158 6.07 -17.54 15.57
C SER A 158 5.02 -17.02 16.54
N ALA A 159 5.44 -16.41 17.66
CA ALA A 159 4.51 -15.73 18.57
C ALA A 159 3.67 -14.66 17.84
N LYS A 160 4.27 -13.94 16.88
CA LYS A 160 3.59 -12.94 16.04
C LYS A 160 2.60 -13.61 15.08
N GLY A 161 2.99 -14.73 14.47
CA GLY A 161 2.13 -15.52 13.59
C GLY A 161 0.90 -16.08 14.31
N LYS A 162 1.06 -16.57 15.55
CA LYS A 162 -0.06 -17.01 16.39
C LYS A 162 -1.03 -15.87 16.70
N TYR A 163 -0.51 -14.70 17.09
CA TYR A 163 -1.32 -13.51 17.31
C TYR A 163 -2.10 -13.09 16.05
N PHE A 164 -1.45 -13.07 14.88
CA PHE A 164 -2.14 -12.76 13.62
C PHE A 164 -3.24 -13.76 13.29
N ASN A 165 -2.98 -15.06 13.50
CA ASN A 165 -3.98 -16.10 13.29
C ASN A 165 -5.19 -15.90 14.20
N GLU A 166 -4.98 -15.59 15.48
CA GLU A 166 -6.05 -15.28 16.43
C GLU A 166 -6.88 -14.06 16.00
N MET A 167 -6.24 -12.98 15.57
CA MET A 167 -6.95 -11.78 15.09
C MET A 167 -7.77 -12.11 13.84
N MET A 168 -7.20 -12.83 12.88
CA MET A 168 -7.91 -13.26 11.66
C MET A 168 -9.11 -14.16 11.96
N GLN A 169 -8.95 -15.15 12.85
CA GLN A 169 -10.05 -16.05 13.25
C GLN A 169 -11.18 -15.31 13.97
N GLN A 170 -10.85 -14.24 14.71
CA GLN A 170 -11.82 -13.40 15.40
C GLN A 170 -12.45 -12.32 14.49
N GLY A 171 -12.05 -12.24 13.22
CA GLY A 171 -12.46 -11.16 12.31
C GLY A 171 -11.95 -9.78 12.75
N LYS A 172 -10.95 -9.72 13.64
CA LYS A 172 -10.32 -8.49 14.11
C LYS A 172 -9.22 -8.06 13.14
N LEU A 173 -8.99 -6.75 13.11
CA LEU A 173 -7.93 -6.17 12.32
C LEU A 173 -6.59 -6.32 13.05
N ILE A 174 -5.56 -6.67 12.28
CA ILE A 174 -4.17 -6.58 12.74
C ILE A 174 -3.79 -5.10 12.85
N SER A 175 -2.96 -4.78 13.85
CA SER A 175 -2.54 -3.41 14.10
C SER A 175 -1.83 -2.81 12.88
N THR A 176 -2.03 -1.52 12.66
CA THR A 176 -1.35 -0.77 11.59
C THR A 176 0.17 -0.92 11.66
N GLU A 177 0.73 -0.79 12.86
CA GLU A 177 2.17 -0.93 13.11
C GLU A 177 2.70 -2.31 12.69
N ASP A 178 1.95 -3.37 12.99
CA ASP A 178 2.34 -4.72 12.60
C ASP A 178 2.36 -4.90 11.08
N ILE A 179 1.35 -4.38 10.38
CA ILE A 179 1.26 -4.45 8.91
C ILE A 179 2.42 -3.69 8.27
N LEU A 180 2.75 -2.52 8.80
CA LEU A 180 3.86 -1.71 8.29
C LEU A 180 5.21 -2.35 8.56
N GLY A 181 5.38 -3.01 9.71
CA GLY A 181 6.57 -3.81 9.98
C GLY A 181 6.74 -4.90 8.92
N LEU A 182 5.68 -5.64 8.60
CA LEU A 182 5.72 -6.66 7.55
C LEU A 182 6.04 -6.07 6.16
N LEU A 183 5.40 -4.94 5.80
CA LEU A 183 5.66 -4.26 4.54
C LEU A 183 7.11 -3.76 4.47
N LYS A 184 7.61 -3.15 5.54
CA LYS A 184 8.99 -2.65 5.64
C LYS A 184 9.98 -3.78 5.42
N ASP A 185 9.84 -4.89 6.15
CA ASP A 185 10.73 -6.04 6.03
C ASP A 185 10.70 -6.60 4.59
N ALA A 186 9.50 -6.75 4.04
CA ALA A 186 9.30 -7.26 2.68
C ALA A 186 9.86 -6.34 1.57
N ILE A 187 9.80 -5.02 1.79
CA ILE A 187 10.40 -4.02 0.90
C ILE A 187 11.92 -4.15 0.94
N PHE A 188 12.53 -4.12 2.12
CA PHE A 188 13.99 -4.16 2.24
C PHE A 188 14.59 -5.49 1.78
N GLU A 189 13.92 -6.60 2.03
CA GLU A 189 14.32 -7.93 1.54
C GLU A 189 14.44 -7.97 0.01
N ARG A 190 13.57 -7.23 -0.71
CA ARG A 190 13.50 -7.23 -2.17
C ARG A 190 14.09 -5.98 -2.81
N ALA A 191 14.59 -5.05 -2.00
CA ALA A 191 14.97 -3.72 -2.44
C ALA A 191 16.22 -3.70 -3.30
N GLU A 192 17.09 -4.72 -3.30
CA GLU A 192 18.23 -4.74 -4.21
C GLU A 192 17.79 -4.93 -5.68
N GLU A 193 16.90 -5.90 -5.92
CA GLU A 193 16.47 -6.30 -7.27
C GLU A 193 15.23 -5.53 -7.77
N ALA A 194 14.44 -4.95 -6.87
CA ALA A 194 13.20 -4.27 -7.25
C ALA A 194 13.45 -3.04 -8.14
N THR A 195 12.63 -2.83 -9.16
CA THR A 195 12.60 -1.56 -9.92
C THR A 195 11.60 -0.56 -9.32
N GLY A 196 10.76 -1.03 -8.40
CA GLY A 196 9.68 -0.31 -7.73
C GLY A 196 8.78 -1.30 -6.99
N PHE A 197 7.84 -0.80 -6.20
CA PHE A 197 6.95 -1.61 -5.39
C PHE A 197 5.49 -1.26 -5.66
N LEU A 198 4.66 -2.30 -5.74
CA LEU A 198 3.21 -2.21 -5.85
C LEU A 198 2.58 -2.86 -4.61
N ILE A 199 1.94 -2.06 -3.76
CA ILE A 199 1.35 -2.50 -2.50
C ILE A 199 -0.16 -2.58 -2.65
N ASP A 200 -0.70 -3.79 -2.59
CA ASP A 200 -2.15 -4.07 -2.60
C ASP A 200 -2.67 -4.32 -1.19
N GLY A 201 -3.88 -3.83 -0.92
CA GLY A 201 -4.62 -4.13 0.29
C GLY A 201 -4.22 -3.29 1.50
N PHE A 202 -3.50 -2.20 1.31
CA PHE A 202 -3.15 -1.20 2.32
C PHE A 202 -3.06 0.19 1.67
N PRO A 203 -3.36 1.29 2.39
CA PRO A 203 -4.10 1.35 3.65
C PRO A 203 -5.59 1.09 3.45
N ARG A 204 -6.24 0.46 4.43
CA ARG A 204 -7.68 0.18 4.49
C ARG A 204 -8.44 1.08 5.46
N ARG A 205 -7.73 1.84 6.32
CA ARG A 205 -8.33 2.73 7.32
C ARG A 205 -7.50 4.01 7.47
N ILE A 206 -8.13 5.06 7.97
CA ILE A 206 -7.50 6.38 8.07
C ILE A 206 -6.35 6.45 9.07
N ASP A 207 -6.41 5.65 10.15
CA ASP A 207 -5.31 5.48 11.10
C ASP A 207 -4.07 4.85 10.44
N GLN A 208 -4.26 4.06 9.37
CA GLN A 208 -3.19 3.55 8.52
C GLN A 208 -2.63 4.62 7.58
N GLY A 209 -3.48 5.49 7.04
CA GLY A 209 -3.07 6.57 6.15
C GLY A 209 -2.33 7.71 6.86
N LYS A 210 -2.90 8.22 7.95
CA LYS A 210 -2.42 9.45 8.64
C LYS A 210 -1.10 9.27 9.38
N ASN A 211 -0.94 8.17 10.11
CA ASN A 211 0.14 8.07 11.10
C ASN A 211 1.44 7.48 10.52
N TYR A 212 1.41 6.93 9.29
CA TYR A 212 2.46 6.02 8.87
C TYR A 212 2.88 6.07 7.40
N VAL A 213 2.18 6.85 6.56
CA VAL A 213 2.37 6.79 5.10
C VAL A 213 2.85 8.13 4.51
N PHE A 214 3.18 9.11 5.34
CA PHE A 214 3.52 10.43 4.84
C PHE A 214 4.86 10.96 5.34
N CYS A 215 5.86 10.89 4.46
CA CYS A 215 6.51 12.11 4.00
C CYS A 215 7.31 11.95 2.70
N GLY A 216 7.17 12.91 1.80
CA GLY A 216 8.34 13.33 1.01
C GLY A 216 9.26 14.11 1.94
N THR A 217 10.51 13.67 2.08
CA THR A 217 11.72 14.33 2.66
C THR A 217 11.67 15.21 3.93
N SER A 218 10.52 15.57 4.53
CA SER A 218 10.47 16.50 5.69
C SER A 218 9.19 16.34 6.52
N ILE A 219 9.25 15.59 7.62
CA ILE A 219 8.12 15.39 8.58
C ILE A 219 8.08 16.57 9.57
N GLN A 220 6.86 17.05 9.87
CA GLN A 220 6.56 17.95 10.99
C GLN A 220 5.56 17.29 11.96
N PHE A 221 5.61 17.69 13.23
CA PHE A 221 4.64 17.35 14.28
C PHE A 221 3.46 18.33 14.28
#